data_AF-A0A6J4PD83-F1
#
_entry.id   AF-A0A6J4PD83-F1
#
_cell.length_a   1.000
_cell.length_b   1.000
_cell.length_c   1.000
_cell.angle_alpha   90.00
_cell.angle_beta   90.00
_cell.angle_gamma   90.00
#
_symmetry.space_group_name_H-M   'P 1'
#
loop_
_entity.id
_entity.type
_entity.pdbx_description
1 polymer ?
#
loop_
_entity_poly.entity_id
_entity_poly.type
_entity_poly.pdbx_seq_one_letter_code
_entity_poly.pdbx_strand_id
1 'polypeptide(L)'
;RSARDLFVNSQFPIAAAPEGATNGHNEIVSPLEPGIAQMGFWCVEDLLKAGRTEKVLIVPIGIQYRYVNPPWQPLEKLLTQLEIDCGLPPLDRTDIANLPTTNPASENQNHKFQYLRLIRLGSHLLSVMEEFYSRFYHKEVHPETSILTSLSLPKKAGNDSGNEVMMARLKALLDVGLQVAEEYFNLKPKGSLIDRCRRLEQAGWEYIYREDIKDIAALSPLERGLADRLAEEASLRMWHMRLVESFVSVTGRYVEEKLTAERLAETTLLLWDVLARIKGGNPFGRPKLGKQQVQMTVGEPISVSDRWEGYQTSRRLAVAELTQDLQSALEAMIKS
;
A
#
# COMPACT_ATOMS: atom_id res chain seq x y z
N ARG A 1 25.02 9.93 -12.31
CA ARG A 1 25.66 9.40 -11.09
C ARG A 1 24.70 8.40 -10.47
N SER A 2 25.16 7.23 -10.02
CA SER A 2 24.27 6.23 -9.43
C SER A 2 23.95 6.60 -7.97
N ALA A 3 22.85 6.08 -7.42
CA ALA A 3 22.51 6.27 -6.01
C ALA A 3 23.63 5.76 -5.07
N ARG A 4 24.33 4.69 -5.46
CA ARG A 4 25.49 4.12 -4.75
C ARG A 4 26.65 5.13 -4.68
N ASP A 5 27.01 5.76 -5.79
CA ASP A 5 28.07 6.79 -5.82
C ASP A 5 27.70 8.01 -4.95
N LEU A 6 26.44 8.46 -5.04
CA LEU A 6 25.95 9.55 -4.20
C LEU A 6 26.00 9.19 -2.72
N PHE A 7 25.70 7.95 -2.34
CA PHE A 7 25.70 7.58 -0.92
C PHE A 7 27.10 7.66 -0.29
N VAL A 8 28.13 7.29 -1.06
CA VAL A 8 29.52 7.26 -0.58
C VAL A 8 30.17 8.65 -0.63
N ASN A 9 29.82 9.46 -1.64
CA ASN A 9 30.59 10.66 -2.01
C ASN A 9 29.83 11.99 -1.89
N SER A 10 28.52 11.98 -1.59
CA SER A 10 27.73 13.20 -1.44
C SER A 10 27.96 13.88 -0.09
N GLN A 11 27.70 15.20 -0.06
CA GLN A 11 27.67 16.00 1.17
C GLN A 11 26.45 15.71 2.04
N PHE A 12 25.34 15.26 1.44
CA PHE A 12 24.06 15.09 2.13
C PHE A 12 23.71 13.62 2.35
N PRO A 13 23.04 13.28 3.47
CA PRO A 13 22.52 11.94 3.68
C PRO A 13 21.44 11.60 2.65
N ILE A 14 21.25 10.30 2.40
CA ILE A 14 20.16 9.80 1.57
C ILE A 14 18.95 9.50 2.47
N ALA A 15 17.79 10.04 2.10
CA ALA A 15 16.51 9.67 2.68
C ALA A 15 15.77 8.74 1.71
N ALA A 16 15.17 7.67 2.24
CA ALA A 16 14.39 6.74 1.46
C ALA A 16 13.24 6.18 2.31
N ALA A 17 12.10 5.86 1.67
CA ALA A 17 10.99 5.17 2.29
C ALA A 17 11.15 3.66 2.06
N PRO A 18 11.54 2.87 3.10
CA PRO A 18 11.90 1.47 2.92
C PRO A 18 10.74 0.55 2.56
N GLU A 19 9.48 0.99 2.73
CA GLU A 19 8.28 0.26 2.29
C GLU A 19 8.13 0.22 0.76
N GLY A 20 8.75 1.18 0.05
CA GLY A 20 8.69 1.28 -1.41
C GLY A 20 7.31 1.63 -1.99
N ALA A 21 6.30 1.89 -1.14
CA ALA A 21 4.98 2.39 -1.49
C ALA A 21 4.31 3.03 -0.25
N THR A 22 3.24 3.81 -0.45
CA THR A 22 2.42 4.33 0.64
C THR A 22 1.32 3.33 1.02
N ASN A 23 1.23 2.98 2.30
CA ASN A 23 0.31 1.94 2.77
C ASN A 23 -1.09 2.45 3.18
N GLY A 24 -1.26 3.78 3.24
CA GLY A 24 -2.54 4.44 3.52
C GLY A 24 -2.97 4.46 4.99
N HIS A 25 -2.22 3.81 5.88
CA HIS A 25 -2.48 3.73 7.32
C HIS A 25 -1.40 4.45 8.12
N ASN A 26 -1.80 5.01 9.25
CA ASN A 26 -0.89 5.78 10.11
C ASN A 26 -0.30 4.97 11.28
N GLU A 27 -0.83 3.77 11.50
CA GLU A 27 -0.47 2.90 12.62
C GLU A 27 -0.04 1.49 12.14
N ILE A 28 0.39 1.37 10.88
CA ILE A 28 0.95 0.14 10.30
C ILE A 28 2.21 0.52 9.51
N VAL A 29 3.28 -0.27 9.64
CA VAL A 29 4.44 -0.25 8.74
C VAL A 29 4.33 -1.48 7.83
N SER A 30 4.31 -1.30 6.51
CA SER A 30 4.34 -2.44 5.59
C SER A 30 5.68 -3.18 5.68
N PRO A 31 5.76 -4.44 5.24
CA PRO A 31 7.03 -5.13 5.14
C PRO A 31 8.07 -4.31 4.36
N LEU A 32 9.23 -4.08 4.98
CA LEU A 32 10.31 -3.33 4.36
C LEU A 32 11.01 -4.14 3.27
N GLU A 33 11.44 -3.44 2.22
CA GLU A 33 12.30 -4.00 1.19
C GLU A 33 13.75 -4.09 1.66
N PRO A 34 14.49 -5.14 1.23
CA PRO A 34 15.89 -5.32 1.61
C PRO A 34 16.83 -4.29 0.96
N GLY A 35 16.35 -3.48 0.02
CA GLY A 35 17.15 -2.56 -0.77
C GLY A 35 17.91 -1.53 0.07
N ILE A 36 17.32 -1.01 1.15
CA ILE A 36 17.97 -0.04 2.04
C ILE A 36 19.13 -0.68 2.81
N ALA A 37 18.89 -1.87 3.39
CA ALA A 37 19.93 -2.64 4.06
C ALA A 37 21.07 -3.01 3.10
N GLN A 38 20.74 -3.46 1.89
CA GLN A 38 21.72 -3.80 0.85
C GLN A 38 22.56 -2.60 0.43
N MET A 39 21.94 -1.44 0.22
CA MET A 39 22.63 -0.19 -0.11
C MET A 39 23.57 0.27 1.02
N GLY A 40 23.19 0.05 2.28
CA GLY A 40 24.05 0.23 3.45
C GLY A 40 25.35 -0.58 3.35
N PHE A 41 25.23 -1.89 3.11
CA PHE A 41 26.41 -2.76 3.01
C PHE A 41 27.30 -2.44 1.80
N TRP A 42 26.71 -2.04 0.65
CA TRP A 42 27.50 -1.58 -0.49
C TRP A 42 28.29 -0.31 -0.18
N CYS A 43 27.74 0.62 0.60
CA CYS A 43 28.45 1.81 1.04
C CYS A 43 29.63 1.45 1.95
N VAL A 44 29.44 0.52 2.90
CA VAL A 44 30.53 0.01 3.75
C VAL A 44 31.64 -0.60 2.90
N GLU A 45 31.28 -1.44 1.93
CA GLU A 45 32.22 -2.07 1.01
C GLU A 45 33.05 -1.04 0.22
N ASP A 46 32.40 0.00 -0.30
CA ASP A 46 33.06 1.04 -1.09
C ASP A 46 33.99 1.92 -0.25
N LEU A 47 33.59 2.26 0.98
CA LEU A 47 34.45 2.99 1.92
C LEU A 47 35.71 2.18 2.27
N LEU A 48 35.55 0.89 2.58
CA LEU A 48 36.69 0.02 2.90
C LEU A 48 37.66 -0.11 1.71
N LYS A 49 37.15 -0.27 0.49
CA LYS A 49 37.98 -0.29 -0.73
C LYS A 49 38.72 1.02 -0.97
N ALA A 50 38.14 2.15 -0.55
CA ALA A 50 38.75 3.47 -0.64
C ALA A 50 39.70 3.79 0.55
N GLY A 51 39.90 2.88 1.50
CA GLY A 51 40.72 3.13 2.70
C GLY A 51 40.10 4.16 3.65
N ARG A 52 38.78 4.36 3.57
CA ARG A 52 38.00 5.31 4.35
C ARG A 52 37.45 4.65 5.62
N THR A 53 37.42 5.39 6.73
CA THR A 53 37.10 4.88 8.08
C THR A 53 35.74 5.34 8.60
N GLU A 54 34.99 6.07 7.79
CA GLU A 54 33.64 6.54 8.09
C GLU A 54 32.69 5.37 8.38
N LYS A 55 31.81 5.57 9.37
CA LYS A 55 30.75 4.60 9.69
C LYS A 55 29.50 4.88 8.84
N VAL A 56 28.86 3.81 8.38
CA VAL A 56 27.58 3.84 7.70
C VAL A 56 26.48 3.54 8.71
N LEU A 57 25.56 4.48 8.87
CA LEU A 57 24.43 4.41 9.81
C LEU A 57 23.11 4.51 9.05
N ILE A 58 22.09 3.80 9.54
CA ILE A 58 20.69 3.99 9.15
C ILE A 58 19.98 4.64 10.33
N VAL A 59 19.41 5.82 10.14
CA VAL A 59 18.61 6.51 11.16
C VAL A 59 17.14 6.32 10.81
N PRO A 60 16.37 5.52 11.57
CA PRO A 60 14.96 5.36 11.29
C PRO A 60 14.19 6.62 11.72
N ILE A 61 13.29 7.09 10.83
CA ILE A 61 12.46 8.28 11.06
C ILE A 61 10.99 7.86 10.97
N GLY A 62 10.29 7.89 12.10
CA GLY A 62 8.86 7.66 12.16
C GLY A 62 8.09 8.95 11.89
N ILE A 63 7.10 8.90 10.99
CA ILE A 63 6.20 10.03 10.69
C ILE A 63 4.77 9.57 10.92
N GLN A 64 4.07 10.21 11.84
CA GLN A 64 2.65 9.96 12.10
C GLN A 64 1.84 11.25 11.97
N TYR A 65 0.70 11.17 11.30
CA TYR A 65 -0.26 12.26 11.17
C TYR A 65 -1.43 12.04 12.12
N ARG A 66 -1.86 13.08 12.83
CA ARG A 66 -3.08 13.02 13.67
C ARG A 66 -3.97 14.19 13.34
N TYR A 67 -5.28 14.01 13.38
CA TYR A 67 -6.18 15.15 13.27
C TYR A 67 -6.08 16.03 14.52
N VAL A 68 -6.09 17.34 14.34
CA VAL A 68 -6.14 18.28 15.47
C VAL A 68 -7.44 18.11 16.25
N ASN A 69 -8.54 17.84 15.54
CA ASN A 69 -9.83 17.45 16.09
C ASN A 69 -10.38 16.26 15.29
N PRO A 70 -11.00 15.24 15.92
CA PRO A 70 -11.59 14.11 15.21
C PRO A 70 -12.56 14.56 14.08
N PRO A 71 -12.33 14.18 12.81
CA PRO A 71 -13.04 14.76 11.67
C PRO A 71 -14.40 14.08 11.39
N TRP A 72 -15.22 13.87 12.42
CA TRP A 72 -16.47 13.10 12.30
C TRP A 72 -17.44 13.67 11.26
N GLN A 73 -17.70 14.97 11.27
CA GLN A 73 -18.65 15.58 10.33
C GLN A 73 -18.18 15.48 8.85
N PRO A 74 -16.93 15.84 8.49
CA PRO A 74 -16.43 15.61 7.13
C PRO A 74 -16.38 14.13 6.74
N LEU A 75 -16.04 13.24 7.67
CA LEU A 75 -16.04 11.79 7.44
C LEU A 75 -17.45 11.27 7.13
N GLU A 76 -18.45 11.67 7.89
CA GLU A 76 -19.85 11.30 7.68
C GLU A 76 -20.36 11.76 6.30
N LYS A 77 -20.00 12.99 5.91
CA LYS A 77 -20.32 13.53 4.58
C LYS A 77 -19.65 12.73 3.46
N LEU A 78 -18.36 12.39 3.64
CA LEU A 78 -17.62 11.59 2.67
C LEU A 78 -18.24 10.20 2.50
N LEU A 79 -18.53 9.49 3.60
CA LEU A 79 -19.20 8.19 3.56
C LEU A 79 -20.55 8.28 2.84
N THR A 80 -21.33 9.33 3.12
CA THR A 80 -22.63 9.54 2.45
C THR A 80 -22.45 9.73 0.94
N GLN A 81 -21.46 10.52 0.53
CA GLN A 81 -21.17 10.72 -0.90
C GLN A 81 -20.73 9.43 -1.58
N LEU A 82 -19.88 8.62 -0.93
CA LEU A 82 -19.43 7.33 -1.46
C LEU A 82 -20.59 6.33 -1.57
N GLU A 83 -21.48 6.29 -0.58
CA GLU A 83 -22.69 5.47 -0.63
C GLU A 83 -23.60 5.88 -1.81
N ILE A 84 -23.80 7.19 -2.03
CA ILE A 84 -24.56 7.72 -3.17
C ILE A 84 -23.89 7.36 -4.49
N ASP A 85 -22.57 7.53 -4.59
CA ASP A 85 -21.79 7.16 -5.79
C ASP A 85 -21.89 5.67 -6.11
N CYS A 86 -22.09 4.83 -5.09
CA CYS A 86 -22.36 3.39 -5.20
C CYS A 86 -23.85 3.03 -5.32
N GLY A 87 -24.77 4.00 -5.34
CA GLY A 87 -26.21 3.73 -5.41
C GLY A 87 -26.78 3.04 -4.16
N LEU A 88 -26.09 3.09 -3.02
CA LEU A 88 -26.56 2.54 -1.77
C LEU A 88 -27.60 3.47 -1.12
N PRO A 89 -28.77 2.95 -0.68
CA PRO A 89 -29.71 3.77 0.07
C PRO A 89 -29.13 4.19 1.42
N PRO A 90 -29.60 5.31 2.01
CA PRO A 90 -29.24 5.71 3.36
C PRO A 90 -29.50 4.58 4.36
N LEU A 91 -28.61 4.45 5.34
CA LEU A 91 -28.76 3.50 6.45
C LEU A 91 -29.35 4.24 7.65
N ASP A 92 -30.37 3.67 8.29
CA ASP A 92 -31.00 4.29 9.45
C ASP A 92 -30.25 3.91 10.74
N ARG A 93 -30.16 4.86 11.68
CA ARG A 93 -29.48 4.63 12.97
C ARG A 93 -30.16 3.56 13.84
N THR A 94 -31.40 3.20 13.54
CA THR A 94 -32.12 2.11 14.20
C THR A 94 -31.56 0.72 13.87
N ASP A 95 -30.78 0.59 12.79
CA ASP A 95 -30.18 -0.67 12.35
C ASP A 95 -28.97 -1.12 13.22
N ILE A 96 -28.54 -0.28 14.18
CA ILE A 96 -27.43 -0.56 15.11
C ILE A 96 -27.78 -1.67 16.13
N ALA A 97 -29.06 -1.99 16.31
CA ALA A 97 -29.56 -2.86 17.38
C ALA A 97 -29.00 -4.30 17.39
N ASN A 98 -28.30 -4.74 16.33
CA ASN A 98 -27.77 -6.09 16.18
C ASN A 98 -26.25 -6.24 16.42
N LEU A 99 -25.53 -5.18 16.79
CA LEU A 99 -24.10 -5.29 17.15
C LEU A 99 -23.93 -5.63 18.64
N PRO A 100 -23.10 -6.62 19.02
CA PRO A 100 -22.81 -6.88 20.43
C PRO A 100 -22.22 -5.63 21.10
N THR A 101 -22.96 -5.08 22.06
CA THR A 101 -22.56 -3.91 22.85
C THR A 101 -21.85 -4.34 24.12
N THR A 102 -20.54 -4.15 24.18
CA THR A 102 -19.76 -4.30 25.42
C THR A 102 -19.52 -2.99 26.20
N ASN A 103 -20.04 -1.83 25.77
CA ASN A 103 -20.07 -0.62 26.61
C ASN A 103 -21.05 0.45 26.09
N PRO A 104 -21.95 1.00 26.94
CA PRO A 104 -22.89 2.05 26.56
C PRO A 104 -22.29 3.44 26.86
N ALA A 105 -21.47 3.94 25.95
CA ALA A 105 -21.19 5.38 25.83
C ALA A 105 -21.66 5.83 24.43
N SER A 106 -22.35 6.95 24.34
CA SER A 106 -22.92 7.46 23.07
C SER A 106 -21.87 7.69 21.98
N GLU A 107 -20.64 8.06 22.34
CA GLU A 107 -19.50 8.17 21.42
C GLU A 107 -19.17 6.82 20.75
N ASN A 108 -19.21 5.72 21.50
CA ASN A 108 -18.99 4.38 20.96
C ASN A 108 -20.08 3.97 19.96
N GLN A 109 -21.32 4.48 20.09
CA GLN A 109 -22.41 4.14 19.16
C GLN A 109 -22.24 4.83 17.80
N ASN A 110 -21.84 6.11 17.76
CA ASN A 110 -21.59 6.77 16.47
C ASN A 110 -20.41 6.12 15.74
N HIS A 111 -19.33 5.79 16.45
CA HIS A 111 -18.16 5.14 15.83
C HIS A 111 -18.54 3.78 15.22
N LYS A 112 -19.31 2.97 15.97
CA LYS A 112 -19.84 1.69 15.48
C LYS A 112 -20.74 1.86 14.26
N PHE A 113 -21.60 2.88 14.25
CA PHE A 113 -22.46 3.17 13.10
C PHE A 113 -21.66 3.54 11.85
N GLN A 114 -20.65 4.42 11.98
CA GLN A 114 -19.78 4.75 10.84
C GLN A 114 -18.97 3.55 10.37
N TYR A 115 -18.51 2.70 11.29
CA TYR A 115 -17.84 1.45 10.95
C TYR A 115 -18.76 0.49 10.17
N LEU A 116 -20.02 0.32 10.59
CA LEU A 116 -21.00 -0.47 9.84
C LEU A 116 -21.19 0.05 8.41
N ARG A 117 -21.31 1.37 8.25
CA ARG A 117 -21.42 2.00 6.92
C ARG A 117 -20.21 1.72 6.06
N LEU A 118 -19.00 1.82 6.62
CA LEU A 118 -17.76 1.49 5.95
C LEU A 118 -17.72 0.04 5.47
N ILE A 119 -18.07 -0.92 6.34
CA ILE A 119 -18.10 -2.35 6.00
C ILE A 119 -19.17 -2.65 4.94
N ARG A 120 -20.36 -2.04 5.06
CA ARG A 120 -21.43 -2.15 4.06
C ARG A 120 -20.96 -1.62 2.68
N LEU A 121 -20.34 -0.45 2.65
CA LEU A 121 -19.81 0.16 1.43
C LEU A 121 -18.73 -0.72 0.80
N GLY A 122 -17.75 -1.17 1.60
CA GLY A 122 -16.69 -2.05 1.13
C GLY A 122 -17.21 -3.39 0.60
N SER A 123 -18.20 -3.99 1.28
CA SER A 123 -18.81 -5.26 0.87
C SER A 123 -19.57 -5.13 -0.45
N HIS A 124 -20.27 -4.00 -0.64
CA HIS A 124 -20.96 -3.71 -1.89
C HIS A 124 -19.98 -3.50 -3.05
N LEU A 125 -18.96 -2.66 -2.84
CA LEU A 125 -17.93 -2.41 -3.85
C LEU A 125 -17.22 -3.70 -4.26
N LEU A 126 -16.93 -4.57 -3.30
CA LEU A 126 -16.33 -5.88 -3.53
C LEU A 126 -17.19 -6.73 -4.46
N SER A 127 -18.50 -6.85 -4.19
CA SER A 127 -19.43 -7.58 -5.06
C SER A 127 -19.53 -6.99 -6.47
N VAL A 128 -19.57 -5.66 -6.59
CA VAL A 128 -19.62 -4.98 -7.90
C VAL A 128 -18.34 -5.26 -8.70
N MET A 129 -17.18 -5.20 -8.06
CA MET A 129 -15.90 -5.45 -8.71
C MET A 129 -15.73 -6.92 -9.11
N GLU A 130 -16.16 -7.86 -8.26
CA GLU A 130 -16.18 -9.30 -8.57
C GLU A 130 -17.02 -9.58 -9.81
N GLU A 131 -18.24 -9.03 -9.88
CA GLU A 131 -19.11 -9.17 -11.05
C GLU A 131 -18.47 -8.54 -12.30
N PHE A 132 -17.86 -7.36 -12.16
CA PHE A 132 -17.18 -6.67 -13.26
C PHE A 132 -16.05 -7.53 -13.86
N TYR A 133 -15.15 -8.07 -13.04
CA TYR A 133 -14.07 -8.93 -13.53
C TYR A 133 -14.58 -10.26 -14.09
N SER A 134 -15.60 -10.86 -13.48
CA SER A 134 -16.22 -12.07 -14.00
C SER A 134 -16.86 -11.85 -15.38
N ARG A 135 -17.64 -10.79 -15.52
CA ARG A 135 -18.41 -10.52 -16.73
C ARG A 135 -17.54 -10.04 -17.90
N PHE A 136 -16.59 -9.15 -17.65
CA PHE A 136 -15.85 -8.46 -18.72
C PHE A 136 -14.42 -8.96 -18.92
N TYR A 137 -13.85 -9.65 -17.93
CA TYR A 137 -12.51 -10.25 -18.01
C TYR A 137 -12.54 -11.78 -17.92
N HIS A 138 -13.72 -12.38 -17.75
CA HIS A 138 -13.90 -13.84 -17.67
C HIS A 138 -13.03 -14.49 -16.59
N LYS A 139 -12.81 -13.75 -15.49
CA LYS A 139 -12.05 -14.21 -14.32
C LYS A 139 -13.02 -14.63 -13.23
N GLU A 140 -12.90 -15.87 -12.78
CA GLU A 140 -13.64 -16.34 -11.62
C GLU A 140 -12.94 -15.88 -10.34
N VAL A 141 -13.66 -15.16 -9.48
CA VAL A 141 -13.13 -14.75 -8.17
C VAL A 141 -13.47 -15.84 -7.16
N HIS A 142 -12.52 -16.75 -6.92
CA HIS A 142 -12.67 -17.84 -5.96
C HIS A 142 -11.97 -17.51 -4.64
N PRO A 143 -12.71 -17.34 -3.53
CA PRO A 143 -12.10 -17.08 -2.21
C PRO A 143 -11.16 -18.21 -1.75
N GLU A 144 -11.42 -19.45 -2.17
CA GLU A 144 -10.69 -20.64 -1.73
C GLU A 144 -9.41 -20.94 -2.54
N THR A 145 -9.31 -20.41 -3.77
CA THR A 145 -8.20 -20.74 -4.70
C THR A 145 -7.06 -19.71 -4.68
N SER A 146 -7.16 -18.69 -3.81
CA SER A 146 -6.13 -17.67 -3.72
C SER A 146 -4.81 -18.24 -3.19
N ILE A 147 -3.77 -18.17 -4.03
CA ILE A 147 -2.36 -18.55 -3.72
C ILE A 147 -1.82 -17.73 -2.52
N LEU A 148 -2.49 -16.61 -2.20
CA LEU A 148 -2.18 -15.68 -1.12
C LEU A 148 -2.56 -16.19 0.29
N THR A 149 -3.20 -17.36 0.41
CA THR A 149 -3.49 -18.01 1.70
C THR A 149 -2.23 -18.41 2.49
N SER A 150 -1.05 -18.32 1.88
CA SER A 150 0.25 -18.66 2.47
C SER A 150 0.96 -17.52 3.23
N LEU A 151 0.43 -16.29 3.22
CA LEU A 151 1.00 -15.16 3.99
C LEU A 151 0.21 -14.94 5.29
N SER A 152 0.83 -15.41 6.38
CA SER A 152 0.34 -15.50 7.76
C SER A 152 -0.23 -14.19 8.31
N LEU A 153 -1.50 -14.21 8.73
CA LEU A 153 -2.02 -13.33 9.78
C LEU A 153 -1.84 -14.03 11.14
N PRO A 154 -1.54 -13.32 12.24
CA PRO A 154 -1.58 -13.92 13.57
C PRO A 154 -2.99 -14.46 13.84
N LYS A 155 -3.09 -15.78 14.03
CA LYS A 155 -4.33 -16.44 14.47
C LYS A 155 -4.55 -16.09 15.94
N LYS A 156 -5.48 -15.18 16.22
CA LYS A 156 -6.25 -15.23 17.47
C LYS A 156 -7.63 -15.75 17.12
N ALA A 157 -7.96 -16.90 17.70
CA ALA A 157 -9.23 -17.58 17.54
C ALA A 157 -10.30 -16.86 18.39
N GLY A 158 -11.35 -16.39 17.74
CA GLY A 158 -12.57 -15.94 18.40
C GLY A 158 -13.59 -15.42 17.38
N ASN A 159 -14.62 -16.22 17.08
CA ASN A 159 -15.91 -15.84 16.44
C ASN A 159 -15.92 -14.77 15.31
N ASP A 160 -14.89 -14.70 14.47
CA ASP A 160 -14.61 -13.58 13.53
C ASP A 160 -15.02 -13.85 12.07
N SER A 161 -16.06 -14.66 11.83
CA SER A 161 -16.31 -15.24 10.50
C SER A 161 -16.64 -14.22 9.39
N GLY A 162 -17.22 -13.06 9.72
CA GLY A 162 -17.62 -12.04 8.73
C GLY A 162 -16.45 -11.29 8.11
N ASN A 163 -15.55 -10.74 8.93
CA ASN A 163 -14.38 -9.98 8.46
C ASN A 163 -13.36 -10.90 7.77
N GLU A 164 -13.21 -12.13 8.24
CA GLU A 164 -12.34 -13.12 7.60
C GLU A 164 -12.82 -13.47 6.18
N VAL A 165 -14.13 -13.66 5.98
CA VAL A 165 -14.72 -13.91 4.65
C VAL A 165 -14.54 -12.70 3.74
N MET A 166 -14.82 -11.48 4.23
CA MET A 166 -14.62 -10.26 3.46
C MET A 166 -13.16 -10.10 3.02
N MET A 167 -12.20 -10.41 3.89
CA MET A 167 -10.78 -10.35 3.57
C MET A 167 -10.33 -11.42 2.59
N ALA A 168 -10.89 -12.64 2.68
CA ALA A 168 -10.62 -13.69 1.69
C ALA A 168 -11.10 -13.27 0.29
N ARG A 169 -12.32 -12.71 0.21
CA ARG A 169 -12.88 -12.15 -1.03
C ARG A 169 -12.03 -11.00 -1.57
N LEU A 170 -11.63 -10.05 -0.72
CA LEU A 170 -10.75 -8.95 -1.13
C LEU A 170 -9.43 -9.48 -1.70
N LYS A 171 -8.75 -10.41 -1.00
CA LYS A 171 -7.50 -11.01 -1.49
C LYS A 171 -7.67 -11.71 -2.84
N ALA A 172 -8.76 -12.45 -3.03
CA ALA A 172 -9.07 -13.09 -4.31
C ALA A 172 -9.30 -12.05 -5.42
N LEU A 173 -10.03 -10.97 -5.14
CA LEU A 173 -10.24 -9.88 -6.10
C LEU A 173 -8.92 -9.18 -6.47
N LEU A 174 -8.06 -8.89 -5.48
CA LEU A 174 -6.76 -8.26 -5.73
C LEU A 174 -5.86 -9.15 -6.59
N ASP A 175 -5.86 -10.46 -6.32
CA ASP A 175 -5.13 -11.43 -7.15
C ASP A 175 -5.62 -11.42 -8.60
N VAL A 176 -6.94 -11.45 -8.82
CA VAL A 176 -7.57 -11.37 -10.14
C VAL A 176 -7.24 -10.05 -10.85
N GLY A 177 -7.28 -8.92 -10.14
CA GLY A 177 -6.90 -7.61 -10.69
C GLY A 177 -5.47 -7.59 -11.21
N LEU A 178 -4.53 -8.19 -10.45
CA LEU A 178 -3.15 -8.33 -10.92
C LEU A 178 -3.03 -9.29 -12.11
N GLN A 179 -3.71 -10.43 -12.09
CA GLN A 179 -3.68 -11.39 -13.20
C GLN A 179 -4.11 -10.75 -14.52
N VAL A 180 -5.16 -9.90 -14.50
CA VAL A 180 -5.61 -9.17 -15.69
C VAL A 180 -4.51 -8.26 -16.26
N ALA A 181 -3.79 -7.53 -15.40
CA ALA A 181 -2.69 -6.69 -15.84
C ALA A 181 -1.48 -7.53 -16.30
N GLU A 182 -1.18 -8.62 -15.59
CA GLU A 182 -0.07 -9.53 -15.91
C GLU A 182 -0.26 -10.22 -17.26
N GLU A 183 -1.48 -10.62 -17.59
CA GLU A 183 -1.79 -11.19 -18.90
C GLU A 183 -1.57 -10.20 -20.03
N TYR A 184 -1.97 -8.93 -19.85
CA TYR A 184 -1.73 -7.88 -20.83
C TYR A 184 -0.23 -7.63 -21.05
N PHE A 185 0.55 -7.52 -19.96
CA PHE A 185 2.01 -7.29 -20.05
C PHE A 185 2.83 -8.57 -20.24
N ASN A 186 2.19 -9.72 -20.44
CA ASN A 186 2.83 -11.03 -20.58
C ASN A 186 3.82 -11.37 -19.44
N LEU A 187 3.42 -11.04 -18.20
CA LEU A 187 4.19 -11.33 -17.00
C LEU A 187 3.66 -12.58 -16.31
N LYS A 188 4.58 -13.37 -15.74
CA LYS A 188 4.20 -14.48 -14.85
C LYS A 188 4.07 -13.98 -13.40
N PRO A 189 3.01 -14.35 -12.67
CA PRO A 189 2.86 -14.04 -11.25
C PRO A 189 4.07 -14.55 -10.46
N LYS A 190 4.70 -13.68 -9.67
CA LYS A 190 5.84 -14.05 -8.81
C LYS A 190 6.03 -13.04 -7.70
N GLY A 191 6.15 -13.55 -6.47
CA GLY A 191 6.35 -12.75 -5.26
C GLY A 191 5.03 -12.39 -4.60
N SER A 192 5.10 -11.44 -3.67
CA SER A 192 3.96 -10.85 -2.97
C SER A 192 3.12 -9.97 -3.89
N LEU A 193 1.96 -9.47 -3.39
CA LEU A 193 1.16 -8.47 -4.11
C LEU A 193 1.99 -7.22 -4.44
N ILE A 194 2.82 -6.76 -3.50
CA ILE A 194 3.71 -5.60 -3.69
C ILE A 194 4.71 -5.88 -4.80
N ASP A 195 5.38 -7.04 -4.76
CA ASP A 195 6.36 -7.42 -5.80
C ASP A 195 5.73 -7.44 -7.19
N ARG A 196 4.53 -8.00 -7.30
CA ARG A 196 3.78 -8.07 -8.56
C ARG A 196 3.37 -6.68 -9.04
N CYS A 197 2.89 -5.79 -8.15
CA CYS A 197 2.59 -4.39 -8.48
C CYS A 197 3.82 -3.67 -9.06
N ARG A 198 4.98 -3.78 -8.41
CA ARG A 198 6.21 -3.13 -8.89
C ARG A 198 6.69 -3.68 -10.23
N ARG A 199 6.59 -4.99 -10.43
CA ARG A 199 6.94 -5.61 -11.72
C ARG A 199 6.02 -5.15 -12.85
N LEU A 200 4.73 -5.02 -12.56
CA LEU A 200 3.75 -4.47 -13.50
C LEU A 200 3.99 -2.98 -13.75
N GLU A 201 4.36 -2.21 -12.72
CA GLU A 201 4.71 -0.80 -12.86
C GLU A 201 5.90 -0.62 -13.80
N GLN A 202 6.97 -1.38 -13.57
CA GLN A 202 8.15 -1.38 -14.42
C GLN A 202 7.81 -1.78 -15.87
N ALA A 203 7.05 -2.85 -16.08
CA ALA A 203 6.62 -3.26 -17.42
C ALA A 203 5.74 -2.18 -18.09
N GLY A 204 4.84 -1.54 -17.33
CA GLY A 204 4.05 -0.42 -17.82
C GLY A 204 4.93 0.76 -18.26
N TRP A 205 5.95 1.11 -17.47
CA TRP A 205 6.90 2.16 -17.80
C TRP A 205 7.71 1.85 -19.05
N GLU A 206 8.14 0.60 -19.26
CA GLU A 206 8.84 0.19 -20.47
C GLU A 206 7.98 0.43 -21.73
N TYR A 207 6.66 0.18 -21.64
CA TYR A 207 5.73 0.38 -22.75
C TYR A 207 5.37 1.85 -22.96
N ILE A 208 5.28 2.64 -21.87
CA ILE A 208 4.89 4.05 -21.91
C ILE A 208 6.07 4.94 -22.33
N TYR A 209 7.24 4.77 -21.72
CA TYR A 209 8.40 5.62 -21.96
C TYR A 209 9.28 5.13 -23.10
N ARG A 210 9.05 3.91 -23.60
CA ARG A 210 9.69 3.36 -24.81
C ARG A 210 11.20 3.47 -24.79
N GLU A 211 11.80 3.04 -23.67
CA GLU A 211 13.27 3.02 -23.50
C GLU A 211 13.99 2.13 -24.54
N ASP A 212 13.26 1.24 -25.21
CA ASP A 212 13.75 0.45 -26.34
C ASP A 212 14.08 1.30 -27.58
N ILE A 213 13.48 2.49 -27.71
CA ILE A 213 13.72 3.41 -28.81
C ILE A 213 14.84 4.39 -28.46
N LYS A 214 15.99 4.23 -29.12
CA LYS A 214 17.17 5.10 -28.90
C LYS A 214 16.94 6.57 -29.26
N ASP A 215 16.21 6.81 -30.35
CA ASP A 215 15.92 8.15 -30.85
C ASP A 215 14.46 8.26 -31.27
N ILE A 216 13.62 8.71 -30.33
CA ILE A 216 12.17 8.92 -30.53
C ILE A 216 11.92 10.02 -31.59
N ALA A 217 12.82 10.98 -31.76
CA ALA A 217 12.65 12.09 -32.69
C ALA A 217 12.92 11.66 -34.14
N ALA A 218 13.70 10.60 -34.35
CA ALA A 218 14.00 10.04 -35.67
C ALA A 218 12.91 9.11 -36.24
N LEU A 219 11.88 8.77 -35.45
CA LEU A 219 10.81 7.88 -35.90
C LEU A 219 10.01 8.50 -37.05
N SER A 220 9.64 7.68 -38.03
CA SER A 220 8.65 8.09 -39.02
C SER A 220 7.27 8.34 -38.35
N PRO A 221 6.37 9.10 -39.00
CA PRO A 221 5.04 9.34 -38.44
C PRO A 221 4.26 8.06 -38.12
N LEU A 222 4.44 6.99 -38.91
CA LEU A 222 3.79 5.70 -38.67
C LEU A 222 4.34 5.00 -37.43
N GLU A 223 5.66 4.90 -37.29
CA GLU A 223 6.31 4.26 -36.14
C GLU A 223 6.00 5.01 -34.85
N ARG A 224 6.02 6.35 -34.91
CA ARG A 224 5.64 7.19 -33.78
C ARG A 224 4.19 6.96 -33.39
N GLY A 225 3.27 6.93 -34.37
CA GLY A 225 1.86 6.63 -34.12
C GLY A 225 1.64 5.27 -33.46
N LEU A 226 2.34 4.22 -33.91
CA LEU A 226 2.28 2.89 -33.27
C LEU A 226 2.85 2.90 -31.84
N ALA A 227 3.94 3.65 -31.61
CA ALA A 227 4.53 3.80 -30.29
C ALA A 227 3.59 4.52 -29.32
N ASP A 228 2.95 5.60 -29.77
CA ASP A 228 1.99 6.37 -28.98
C ASP A 228 0.76 5.50 -28.65
N ARG A 229 0.25 4.70 -29.60
CA ARG A 229 -0.86 3.76 -29.34
C ARG A 229 -0.53 2.72 -28.29
N LEU A 230 0.67 2.14 -28.33
CA LEU A 230 1.10 1.18 -27.32
C LEU A 230 1.19 1.84 -25.93
N ALA A 231 1.72 3.06 -25.86
CA ALA A 231 1.80 3.81 -24.62
C ALA A 231 0.41 4.17 -24.05
N GLU A 232 -0.54 4.57 -24.92
CA GLU A 232 -1.94 4.81 -24.54
C GLU A 232 -2.59 3.56 -23.95
N GLU A 233 -2.48 2.42 -24.63
CA GLU A 233 -3.04 1.15 -24.16
C GLU A 233 -2.41 0.72 -22.82
N ALA A 234 -1.08 0.78 -22.71
CA ALA A 234 -0.38 0.43 -21.49
C ALA A 234 -0.81 1.34 -20.32
N SER A 235 -0.87 2.65 -20.54
CA SER A 235 -1.33 3.63 -19.55
C SER A 235 -2.75 3.32 -19.06
N LEU A 236 -3.66 3.01 -19.98
CA LEU A 236 -5.02 2.60 -19.63
C LEU A 236 -5.02 1.31 -18.82
N ARG A 237 -4.20 0.31 -19.18
CA ARG A 237 -4.17 -1.01 -18.52
C ARG A 237 -3.59 -0.99 -17.11
N MET A 238 -2.76 -0.01 -16.76
CA MET A 238 -2.17 0.09 -15.42
C MET A 238 -3.20 0.25 -14.29
N TRP A 239 -4.42 0.72 -14.58
CA TRP A 239 -5.43 1.00 -13.54
C TRP A 239 -5.76 -0.22 -12.66
N HIS A 240 -5.73 -1.43 -13.22
CA HIS A 240 -5.98 -2.67 -12.47
C HIS A 240 -4.96 -2.85 -11.34
N MET A 241 -3.68 -2.65 -11.66
CA MET A 241 -2.59 -2.70 -10.69
C MET A 241 -2.71 -1.54 -9.69
N ARG A 242 -3.02 -0.32 -10.15
CA ARG A 242 -3.22 0.83 -9.26
C ARG A 242 -4.38 0.66 -8.28
N LEU A 243 -5.43 -0.07 -8.66
CA LEU A 243 -6.50 -0.45 -7.75
C LEU A 243 -5.98 -1.40 -6.67
N VAL A 244 -5.13 -2.35 -7.05
CA VAL A 244 -4.55 -3.30 -6.10
C VAL A 244 -3.63 -2.59 -5.11
N GLU A 245 -2.77 -1.68 -5.57
CA GLU A 245 -1.89 -0.86 -4.73
C GLU A 245 -2.63 -0.16 -3.58
N SER A 246 -3.85 0.36 -3.83
CA SER A 246 -4.66 1.03 -2.81
C SER A 246 -5.08 0.12 -1.64
N PHE A 247 -5.07 -1.22 -1.81
CA PHE A 247 -5.55 -2.17 -0.81
C PHE A 247 -4.49 -3.13 -0.28
N VAL A 248 -3.25 -3.09 -0.75
CA VAL A 248 -2.24 -4.09 -0.38
C VAL A 248 -2.00 -4.16 1.13
N SER A 249 -2.14 -3.03 1.82
CA SER A 249 -1.92 -2.93 3.26
C SER A 249 -3.22 -2.92 4.09
N VAL A 250 -4.38 -3.07 3.47
CA VAL A 250 -5.67 -3.12 4.17
C VAL A 250 -5.82 -4.45 4.89
N THR A 251 -6.00 -4.36 6.21
CA THR A 251 -6.33 -5.51 7.05
C THR A 251 -7.77 -5.36 7.52
N GLY A 252 -8.56 -6.43 7.47
CA GLY A 252 -9.96 -6.42 7.92
C GLY A 252 -10.12 -6.15 9.42
N ARG A 253 -9.01 -6.01 10.15
CA ARG A 253 -8.95 -5.77 11.58
C ARG A 253 -8.50 -4.35 11.93
N TYR A 254 -7.97 -3.57 10.98
CA TYR A 254 -7.36 -2.27 11.29
C TYR A 254 -8.32 -1.35 12.03
N VAL A 255 -9.53 -1.13 11.49
CA VAL A 255 -10.52 -0.27 12.16
C VAL A 255 -11.16 -0.96 13.38
N GLU A 256 -11.37 -2.27 13.29
CA GLU A 256 -12.02 -3.07 14.34
C GLU A 256 -11.22 -3.11 15.65
N GLU A 257 -9.90 -3.25 15.56
CA GLU A 257 -9.01 -3.30 16.73
C GLU A 257 -9.07 -2.01 17.55
N LYS A 258 -9.31 -0.86 16.89
CA LYS A 258 -9.40 0.45 17.53
C LYS A 258 -10.28 1.39 16.71
N LEU A 259 -11.55 1.51 17.08
CA LEU A 259 -12.52 2.35 16.39
C LEU A 259 -12.31 3.85 16.68
N THR A 260 -11.31 4.45 16.01
CA THR A 260 -11.04 5.89 16.03
C THR A 260 -11.47 6.58 14.74
N ALA A 261 -11.60 7.91 14.80
CA ALA A 261 -11.89 8.72 13.62
C ALA A 261 -10.76 8.65 12.59
N GLU A 262 -9.51 8.53 13.05
CA GLU A 262 -8.30 8.39 12.24
C GLU A 262 -8.35 7.12 11.39
N ARG A 263 -8.49 5.94 12.02
CA ARG A 263 -8.50 4.66 11.30
C ARG A 263 -9.66 4.56 10.32
N LEU A 264 -10.84 5.06 10.71
CA LEU A 264 -12.01 5.16 9.82
C LEU A 264 -11.75 6.10 8.64
N ALA A 265 -11.18 7.28 8.89
CA ALA A 265 -10.85 8.25 7.86
C ALA A 265 -9.85 7.69 6.85
N GLU A 266 -8.78 7.05 7.32
CA GLU A 266 -7.75 6.43 6.49
C GLU A 266 -8.36 5.38 5.55
N THR A 267 -9.13 4.45 6.11
CA THR A 267 -9.78 3.39 5.33
C THR A 267 -10.84 3.97 4.36
N THR A 268 -11.58 4.99 4.77
CA THR A 268 -12.57 5.67 3.91
C THR A 268 -11.89 6.40 2.75
N LEU A 269 -10.72 7.01 2.98
CA LEU A 269 -9.95 7.68 1.94
C LEU A 269 -9.37 6.67 0.93
N LEU A 270 -9.00 5.46 1.36
CA LEU A 270 -8.61 4.38 0.45
C LEU A 270 -9.77 3.95 -0.47
N LEU A 271 -10.99 3.82 0.08
CA LEU A 271 -12.17 3.58 -0.75
C LEU A 271 -12.43 4.75 -1.72
N TRP A 272 -12.30 5.99 -1.25
CA TRP A 272 -12.46 7.16 -2.11
C TRP A 272 -11.48 7.16 -3.27
N ASP A 273 -10.21 6.83 -3.06
CA ASP A 273 -9.21 6.75 -4.14
C ASP A 273 -9.66 5.79 -5.25
N VAL A 274 -10.20 4.64 -4.86
CA VAL A 274 -10.62 3.59 -5.79
C VAL A 274 -11.84 4.04 -6.58
N LEU A 275 -12.85 4.60 -5.90
CA LEU A 275 -14.02 5.16 -6.59
C LEU A 275 -13.62 6.32 -7.51
N ALA A 276 -12.71 7.20 -7.08
CA ALA A 276 -12.22 8.30 -7.90
C ALA A 276 -11.56 7.78 -9.19
N ARG A 277 -10.71 6.75 -9.09
CA ARG A 277 -10.09 6.10 -10.27
C ARG A 277 -11.13 5.47 -11.19
N ILE A 278 -12.09 4.70 -10.64
CA ILE A 278 -13.14 4.04 -11.42
C ILE A 278 -14.01 5.06 -12.17
N LYS A 279 -14.31 6.20 -11.54
CA LYS A 279 -15.05 7.31 -12.15
C LYS A 279 -14.23 8.13 -13.16
N GLY A 280 -12.97 7.74 -13.44
CA GLY A 280 -12.06 8.44 -14.35
C GLY A 280 -11.45 9.73 -13.77
N GLY A 281 -11.56 9.95 -12.46
CA GLY A 281 -11.02 11.09 -11.75
C GLY A 281 -9.56 10.90 -11.28
N ASN A 282 -9.00 11.95 -10.67
CA ASN A 282 -7.64 11.94 -10.15
C ASN A 282 -7.62 11.68 -8.62
N PRO A 283 -7.03 10.57 -8.15
CA PRO A 283 -6.96 10.24 -6.72
C PRO A 283 -5.96 11.08 -5.92
N PHE A 284 -5.09 11.86 -6.57
CA PHE A 284 -4.19 12.78 -5.85
C PHE A 284 -4.94 13.98 -5.24
N GLY A 285 -6.18 14.24 -5.67
CA GLY A 285 -7.05 15.28 -5.13
C GLY A 285 -7.86 14.85 -3.91
N ARG A 286 -7.25 14.14 -2.95
CA ARG A 286 -7.97 13.57 -1.80
C ARG A 286 -8.78 14.63 -1.01
N PRO A 287 -10.01 14.30 -0.55
CA PRO A 287 -10.80 15.17 0.30
C PRO A 287 -10.06 15.49 1.61
N LYS A 288 -10.00 16.78 1.96
CA LYS A 288 -9.43 17.23 3.24
C LYS A 288 -10.48 17.10 4.34
N LEU A 289 -10.34 16.10 5.20
CA LEU A 289 -11.29 15.86 6.29
C LEU A 289 -11.08 16.78 7.50
N GLY A 290 -9.91 17.39 7.64
CA GLY A 290 -9.62 18.29 8.75
C GLY A 290 -8.16 18.74 8.76
N LYS A 291 -7.83 19.60 9.72
CA LYS A 291 -6.44 19.97 9.98
C LYS A 291 -5.72 18.79 10.62
N GLN A 292 -4.55 18.45 10.08
CA GLN A 292 -3.67 17.41 10.62
C GLN A 292 -2.43 18.06 11.21
N GLN A 293 -1.90 17.46 12.26
CA GLN A 293 -0.57 17.73 12.81
C GLN A 293 0.33 16.52 12.54
N VAL A 294 1.60 16.77 12.29
CA VAL A 294 2.61 15.73 12.10
C VAL A 294 3.40 15.55 13.39
N GLN A 295 3.58 14.30 13.79
CA GLN A 295 4.52 13.90 14.83
C GLN A 295 5.66 13.14 14.15
N MET A 296 6.87 13.71 14.25
CA MET A 296 8.10 13.09 13.76
C MET A 296 8.88 12.53 14.95
N THR A 297 9.33 11.29 14.83
CA THR A 297 10.17 10.63 15.83
C THR A 297 11.48 10.21 15.16
N VAL A 298 12.61 10.59 15.76
CA VAL A 298 13.94 10.15 15.33
C VAL A 298 14.34 8.96 16.21
N GLY A 299 14.65 7.82 15.59
CA GLY A 299 15.11 6.63 16.29
C GLY A 299 16.60 6.60 16.57
N GLU A 300 16.99 5.58 17.32
CA GLU A 300 18.40 5.24 17.51
C GLU A 300 19.05 4.81 16.19
N PRO A 301 20.22 5.37 15.83
CA PRO A 301 20.94 4.96 14.63
C PRO A 301 21.37 3.49 14.67
N ILE A 302 21.07 2.76 13.60
CA ILE A 302 21.49 1.38 13.39
C ILE A 302 22.80 1.39 12.61
N SER A 303 23.88 0.87 13.22
CA SER A 303 25.18 0.78 12.57
C SER A 303 25.24 -0.39 11.58
N VAL A 304 25.49 -0.07 10.30
CA VAL A 304 25.72 -1.07 9.25
C VAL A 304 27.18 -1.52 9.26
N SER A 305 28.11 -0.60 9.55
CA SER A 305 29.54 -0.89 9.65
C SER A 305 29.85 -1.96 10.69
N ASP A 306 29.18 -1.94 11.85
CA ASP A 306 29.43 -2.93 12.91
C ASP A 306 28.92 -4.34 12.53
N ARG A 307 28.13 -4.46 11.45
CA ARG A 307 27.59 -5.73 10.92
C ARG A 307 28.40 -6.27 9.73
N TRP A 308 29.53 -5.64 9.39
CA TRP A 308 30.29 -5.97 8.19
C TRP A 308 30.84 -7.41 8.18
N GLU A 309 31.37 -7.90 9.30
CA GLU A 309 31.89 -9.27 9.41
C GLU A 309 30.81 -10.32 9.14
N GLY A 310 29.59 -10.09 9.66
CA GLY A 310 28.43 -10.94 9.39
C GLY A 310 28.03 -10.94 7.90
N TYR A 311 28.07 -9.76 7.25
CA TYR A 311 27.80 -9.64 5.82
C TYR A 311 28.82 -10.37 4.95
N GLN A 312 30.11 -10.34 5.32
CA GLN A 312 31.16 -11.09 4.62
C GLN A 312 30.94 -12.60 4.69
N THR A 313 30.40 -13.09 5.81
CA THR A 313 30.10 -14.52 6.00
C THR A 313 28.83 -14.94 5.27
N SER A 314 27.74 -14.17 5.41
CA SER A 314 26.48 -14.45 4.74
C SER A 314 25.73 -13.17 4.39
N ARG A 315 25.90 -12.72 3.14
CA ARG A 315 25.24 -11.51 2.61
C ARG A 315 23.73 -11.56 2.76
N ARG A 316 23.11 -12.70 2.48
CA ARG A 316 21.65 -12.87 2.52
C ARG A 316 21.11 -12.74 3.95
N LEU A 317 21.76 -13.37 4.92
CA LEU A 317 21.32 -13.32 6.32
C LEU A 317 21.51 -11.91 6.89
N ALA A 318 22.68 -11.32 6.70
CA ALA A 318 22.97 -9.98 7.21
C ALA A 318 22.02 -8.90 6.66
N VAL A 319 21.64 -8.99 5.38
CA VAL A 319 20.65 -8.09 4.77
C VAL A 319 19.25 -8.33 5.38
N ALA A 320 18.83 -9.59 5.54
CA ALA A 320 17.54 -9.91 6.12
C ALA A 320 17.43 -9.45 7.58
N GLU A 321 18.46 -9.70 8.40
CA GLU A 321 18.52 -9.27 9.81
C GLU A 321 18.50 -7.74 9.93
N LEU A 322 19.31 -7.02 9.14
CA LEU A 322 19.30 -5.56 9.17
C LEU A 322 17.95 -4.98 8.72
N THR A 323 17.29 -5.61 7.73
CA THR A 323 15.95 -5.21 7.28
C THR A 323 14.90 -5.43 8.37
N GLN A 324 14.97 -6.58 9.06
CA GLN A 324 14.08 -6.90 10.18
C GLN A 324 14.28 -5.98 11.38
N ASP A 325 15.52 -5.64 11.70
CA ASP A 325 15.82 -4.69 12.79
C ASP A 325 15.30 -3.30 12.46
N LEU A 326 15.42 -2.86 11.20
CA LEU A 326 14.84 -1.60 10.74
C LEU A 326 13.30 -1.62 10.80
N GLN A 327 12.67 -2.73 10.39
CA GLN A 327 11.22 -2.94 10.51
C GLN A 327 10.79 -2.76 11.97
N SER A 328 11.41 -3.51 12.89
CA SER A 328 11.08 -3.46 14.32
C SER A 328 11.34 -2.09 14.94
N ALA A 329 12.39 -1.39 14.49
CA ALA A 329 12.66 -0.02 14.94
C ALA A 329 11.55 0.96 14.51
N LEU A 330 11.09 0.89 13.25
CA LEU A 330 10.00 1.74 12.76
C LEU A 330 8.66 1.40 13.42
N GLU A 331 8.34 0.12 13.59
CA GLU A 331 7.13 -0.33 14.29
C GLU A 331 7.10 0.14 15.74
N ALA A 332 8.23 0.08 16.44
CA ALA A 332 8.35 0.56 17.82
C ALA A 332 8.14 2.09 17.97
N MET A 333 8.24 2.85 16.87
CA MET A 333 7.97 4.30 16.87
C MET A 333 6.49 4.64 16.70
N ILE A 334 5.63 3.68 16.38
CA ILE A 334 4.19 3.90 16.30
C ILE A 334 3.66 4.15 17.71
N LYS A 335 3.22 5.39 17.97
CA LYS A 335 2.57 5.75 19.23
C LYS A 335 1.06 5.58 19.10
N SER A 336 0.44 5.01 20.13
CA SER A 336 -1.02 4.82 20.21
C SER A 336 -1.81 6.10 20.47
#